data_AF-A0A1B9LE21-F1
#
_entry.id   AF-A0A1B9LE21-F1
#
_cell.length_a   1.000
_cell.length_b   1.000
_cell.length_c   1.000
_cell.angle_alpha   90.00
_cell.angle_beta   90.00
_cell.angle_gamma   90.00
#
_symmetry.space_group_name_H-M   'P 1'
#
loop_
_entity.id
_entity.type
_entity.pdbx_description
1 polymer ?
#
loop_
_entity_poly.entity_id
_entity_poly.type
_entity_poly.pdbx_seq_one_letter_code
_entity_poly.pdbx_strand_id
1 'polypeptide(L)'
;MIVRIELNQLEKRSNYYFYNDTQFNGEAYDHRDNQLYQVYEITDGIITGSRDYGVFEANGMIKVDYELLHSGDFDYEMNDIRYSYQGKPFTGLCYQYSFGFVQAEHLCIDGWFVKTIGYYPDGTGRIKRYEEKQIDITETTGDREWLLEWENNVCKRIESRYLDYAETDHSGNIKLYFNDQKQISRAIIEDDYVYVSLLVPRDDLGLDFKTFDDLLAKQDIFADNLSLWSIDDSLFNQLLDRGLLNQITQLELSYTNIEYSTFARLAQLPSLQTLKCKESSVYKIDLVAAEKQKQQYRAQALALFALQQNSNIKITFNDGRIDYFQAFLPDDLKQQLT
;
A
#
# COMPACT_ATOMS: atom_id res chain seq x y z
N MET A 1 -7.38 11.60 -17.67
CA MET A 1 -7.79 10.18 -17.54
C MET A 1 -8.26 9.72 -18.89
N ILE A 2 -7.93 8.49 -19.28
CA ILE A 2 -8.13 8.01 -20.65
C ILE A 2 -8.92 6.70 -20.55
N VAL A 3 -10.08 6.63 -21.21
CA VAL A 3 -10.89 5.41 -21.27
C VAL A 3 -10.17 4.39 -22.15
N ARG A 4 -10.09 3.13 -21.71
CA ARG A 4 -9.40 2.05 -22.42
C ARG A 4 -10.36 0.90 -22.67
N ILE A 5 -10.57 0.57 -23.94
CA ILE A 5 -11.59 -0.38 -24.36
C ILE A 5 -11.05 -1.31 -25.45
N GLU A 6 -11.58 -2.51 -25.58
CA GLU A 6 -11.36 -3.31 -26.78
C GLU A 6 -12.00 -2.63 -27.99
N LEU A 7 -11.29 -2.62 -29.12
CA LEU A 7 -11.78 -1.98 -30.35
C LEU A 7 -13.10 -2.61 -30.84
N ASN A 8 -13.29 -3.91 -30.61
CA ASN A 8 -14.49 -4.65 -31.02
C ASN A 8 -15.78 -4.19 -30.29
N GLN A 9 -15.65 -3.44 -29.19
CA GLN A 9 -16.78 -2.87 -28.44
C GLN A 9 -17.25 -1.54 -29.03
N LEU A 10 -16.46 -0.94 -29.93
CA LEU A 10 -16.80 0.31 -30.57
C LEU A 10 -17.59 0.04 -31.85
N GLU A 11 -18.72 0.73 -32.02
CA GLU A 11 -19.45 0.71 -33.27
C GLU A 11 -18.76 1.62 -34.28
N LYS A 12 -18.39 1.06 -35.44
CA LYS A 12 -17.85 1.83 -36.56
C LYS A 12 -18.97 2.28 -37.49
N ARG A 13 -19.25 3.59 -37.52
CA ARG A 13 -20.19 4.21 -38.46
C ARG A 13 -19.41 5.08 -39.44
N SER A 14 -19.30 4.61 -40.68
CA SER A 14 -18.44 5.23 -41.70
C SER A 14 -16.98 5.33 -41.22
N ASN A 15 -16.50 6.54 -40.92
CA ASN A 15 -15.13 6.80 -40.49
C ASN A 15 -15.01 7.16 -39.00
N TYR A 16 -16.10 7.03 -38.24
CA TYR A 16 -16.16 7.40 -36.84
C TYR A 16 -16.44 6.19 -35.95
N TYR A 17 -15.84 6.19 -34.75
CA TYR A 17 -16.02 5.20 -33.71
C TYR A 17 -16.92 5.73 -32.59
N PHE A 18 -17.88 4.91 -32.16
CA PHE A 18 -18.86 5.25 -31.14
C PHE A 18 -18.88 4.21 -30.03
N TYR A 19 -19.14 4.66 -28.81
CA TYR A 19 -19.51 3.83 -27.67
C TYR A 19 -20.85 4.31 -27.13
N ASN A 20 -21.85 3.43 -27.05
CA ASN A 20 -23.22 3.78 -26.62
C ASN A 20 -23.76 5.05 -27.31
N ASP A 21 -23.76 5.06 -28.65
CA ASP A 21 -24.22 6.18 -29.50
C ASP A 21 -23.46 7.51 -29.38
N THR A 22 -22.40 7.56 -28.58
CA THR A 22 -21.57 8.76 -28.39
C THR A 22 -20.23 8.59 -29.09
N GLN A 23 -19.71 9.64 -29.74
CA GLN A 23 -18.37 9.61 -30.34
C GLN A 23 -17.33 9.29 -29.27
N PHE A 24 -16.52 8.27 -29.53
CA PHE A 24 -15.58 7.76 -28.54
C PHE A 24 -14.36 8.68 -28.40
N ASN A 25 -13.89 8.83 -27.16
CA ASN A 25 -12.67 9.53 -26.80
C ASN A 25 -11.88 8.65 -25.83
N GLY A 26 -10.68 8.21 -26.23
CA GLY A 26 -9.87 7.29 -25.42
C GLY A 26 -8.92 6.43 -26.26
N GLU A 27 -8.59 5.27 -25.73
CA GLU A 27 -7.72 4.27 -26.35
C GLU A 27 -8.49 3.00 -26.66
N ALA A 28 -8.35 2.50 -27.89
CA ALA A 28 -8.98 1.28 -28.35
C ALA A 28 -7.93 0.22 -28.68
N TYR A 29 -8.02 -0.94 -28.04
CA TYR A 29 -7.07 -2.05 -28.15
C TYR A 29 -7.57 -3.02 -29.23
N ASP A 30 -6.86 -3.10 -30.35
CA ASP A 30 -7.17 -3.97 -31.49
C ASP A 30 -6.49 -5.32 -31.29
N HIS A 31 -7.26 -6.31 -30.82
CA HIS A 31 -6.80 -7.69 -30.75
C HIS A 31 -7.20 -8.46 -32.01
N ARG A 32 -6.24 -9.18 -32.58
CA ARG A 32 -6.42 -10.11 -33.71
C ARG A 32 -5.85 -11.45 -33.34
N ASP A 33 -6.64 -12.50 -33.44
CA ASP A 33 -6.27 -13.85 -32.99
C ASP A 33 -5.72 -13.86 -31.54
N ASN A 34 -6.38 -13.07 -30.67
CA ASN A 34 -6.03 -12.85 -29.26
C ASN A 34 -4.63 -12.26 -29.01
N GLN A 35 -3.98 -11.72 -30.05
CA GLN A 35 -2.76 -10.92 -29.95
C GLN A 35 -3.07 -9.46 -30.14
N LEU A 36 -2.44 -8.58 -29.35
CA LEU A 36 -2.57 -7.15 -29.55
C LEU A 36 -1.86 -6.76 -30.85
N TYR A 37 -2.64 -6.33 -31.83
CA TYR A 37 -2.13 -5.78 -33.08
C TYR A 37 -1.67 -4.34 -32.88
N GLN A 38 -2.56 -3.49 -32.34
CA GLN A 38 -2.28 -2.06 -32.15
C GLN A 38 -3.22 -1.44 -31.11
N VAL A 39 -2.75 -0.40 -30.43
CA VAL A 39 -3.60 0.51 -29.64
C VAL A 39 -3.82 1.77 -30.46
N TYR A 40 -5.08 2.15 -30.67
CA TYR A 40 -5.45 3.38 -31.36
C TYR A 40 -5.87 4.45 -30.37
N GLU A 41 -5.31 5.64 -30.52
CA GLU A 41 -5.78 6.85 -29.84
C GLU A 41 -6.91 7.44 -30.67
N ILE A 42 -8.07 7.63 -30.04
CA ILE A 42 -9.29 8.10 -30.70
C ILE A 42 -9.76 9.40 -30.02
N THR A 43 -9.92 10.46 -30.81
CA THR A 43 -10.49 11.74 -30.39
C THR A 43 -11.68 12.07 -31.27
N ASP A 44 -12.83 12.38 -30.66
CA ASP A 44 -14.10 12.66 -31.35
C ASP A 44 -14.48 11.58 -32.38
N GLY A 45 -14.23 10.32 -32.03
CA GLY A 45 -14.48 9.15 -32.86
C GLY A 45 -13.49 8.95 -34.01
N ILE A 46 -12.45 9.78 -34.15
CA ILE A 46 -11.44 9.66 -35.20
C ILE A 46 -10.15 9.12 -34.60
N ILE A 47 -9.50 8.16 -35.28
CA ILE A 47 -8.16 7.71 -34.92
C ILE A 47 -7.17 8.86 -35.17
N THR A 48 -6.53 9.35 -34.11
CA THR A 48 -5.55 10.44 -34.15
C THR A 48 -4.11 9.97 -33.96
N GLY A 49 -3.92 8.75 -33.45
CA GLY A 49 -2.62 8.17 -33.18
C GLY A 49 -2.70 6.65 -33.05
N SER A 50 -1.56 5.99 -33.09
CA SER A 50 -1.47 4.56 -32.85
C SER A 50 -0.11 4.16 -32.30
N ARG A 51 -0.08 3.08 -31.52
CA ARG A 51 1.14 2.54 -30.92
C ARG A 51 1.03 1.04 -30.68
N ASP A 52 2.18 0.39 -30.55
CA ASP A 52 2.26 -1.07 -30.56
C ASP A 52 1.94 -1.71 -29.19
N TYR A 53 1.78 -0.91 -28.13
CA TYR A 53 1.55 -1.35 -26.76
C TYR A 53 0.67 -0.34 -26.01
N GLY A 54 0.08 -0.76 -24.88
CA GLY A 54 -0.69 0.10 -24.00
C GLY A 54 0.18 1.06 -23.18
N VAL A 55 0.24 0.86 -21.86
CA VAL A 55 0.98 1.70 -20.90
C VAL A 55 2.42 1.24 -20.67
N PHE A 56 2.67 -0.05 -20.80
CA PHE A 56 4.03 -0.60 -20.67
C PHE A 56 4.69 -0.69 -22.04
N GLU A 57 5.73 0.10 -22.26
CA GLU A 57 6.57 -0.01 -23.43
C GLU A 57 7.43 -1.28 -23.36
N ALA A 58 7.31 -2.13 -24.37
CA ALA A 58 8.05 -3.39 -24.45
C ALA A 58 8.30 -3.78 -25.92
N ASN A 59 9.26 -3.09 -26.56
CA ASN A 59 9.56 -3.29 -27.97
C ASN A 59 10.01 -4.72 -28.26
N GLY A 60 9.36 -5.35 -29.24
CA GLY A 60 9.67 -6.72 -29.67
C GLY A 60 9.16 -7.84 -28.76
N MET A 61 8.43 -7.53 -27.68
CA MET A 61 7.83 -8.54 -26.81
C MET A 61 6.49 -9.08 -27.36
N ILE A 62 6.14 -10.30 -26.95
CA ILE A 62 4.83 -10.91 -27.22
C ILE A 62 3.75 -10.11 -26.48
N LYS A 63 2.59 -9.90 -27.12
CA LYS A 63 1.48 -9.11 -26.58
C LYS A 63 0.17 -9.85 -26.78
N VAL A 64 -0.43 -10.34 -25.71
CA VAL A 64 -1.57 -11.27 -25.78
C VAL A 64 -2.70 -10.85 -24.86
N ASP A 65 -3.89 -11.37 -25.13
CA ASP A 65 -4.93 -11.40 -24.12
C ASP A 65 -4.48 -12.25 -22.92
N TYR A 66 -4.76 -11.79 -21.70
CA TYR A 66 -4.50 -12.52 -20.46
C TYR A 66 -5.12 -13.92 -20.46
N GLU A 67 -6.27 -14.12 -21.10
CA GLU A 67 -6.96 -15.42 -21.19
C GLU A 67 -6.13 -16.50 -21.89
N LEU A 68 -5.10 -16.14 -22.65
CA LEU A 68 -4.19 -17.11 -23.28
C LEU A 68 -3.11 -17.64 -22.35
N LEU A 69 -2.92 -17.03 -21.18
CA LEU A 69 -1.91 -17.47 -20.23
C LEU A 69 -2.41 -18.65 -19.41
N HIS A 70 -1.49 -19.53 -19.04
CA HIS A 70 -1.76 -20.62 -18.12
C HIS A 70 -1.01 -20.35 -16.81
N SER A 71 -1.76 -20.26 -15.71
CA SER A 71 -1.20 -20.16 -14.36
C SER A 71 -0.66 -21.52 -13.91
N GLY A 72 0.53 -21.53 -13.33
CA GLY A 72 1.06 -22.65 -12.58
C GLY A 72 0.51 -22.71 -11.15
N ASP A 73 1.17 -23.50 -10.32
CA ASP A 73 0.92 -23.54 -8.88
C ASP A 73 1.50 -22.28 -8.19
N PHE A 74 1.01 -21.99 -6.98
CA PHE A 74 1.57 -20.92 -6.15
C PHE A 74 2.97 -21.31 -5.67
N ASP A 75 3.93 -20.45 -5.96
CA ASP A 75 5.31 -20.58 -5.51
C ASP A 75 5.46 -19.86 -4.17
N TYR A 76 5.79 -20.62 -3.12
CA TYR A 76 5.93 -20.08 -1.77
C TYR A 76 7.25 -19.34 -1.55
N GLU A 77 8.26 -19.60 -2.38
CA GLU A 77 9.55 -18.88 -2.32
C GLU A 77 9.38 -17.51 -2.95
N MET A 78 8.78 -17.46 -4.16
CA MET A 78 8.48 -16.20 -4.85
C MET A 78 7.22 -15.49 -4.30
N ASN A 79 6.44 -16.17 -3.46
CA ASN A 79 5.15 -15.72 -2.95
C ASN A 79 4.21 -15.22 -4.07
N ASP A 80 4.21 -15.91 -5.22
CA ASP A 80 3.50 -15.52 -6.43
C ASP A 80 3.15 -16.73 -7.32
N ILE A 81 2.43 -16.50 -8.42
CA ILE A 81 2.04 -17.51 -9.41
C ILE A 81 2.83 -17.29 -10.70
N ARG A 82 3.46 -18.36 -11.19
CA ARG A 82 4.18 -18.33 -12.48
C ARG A 82 3.23 -18.56 -13.65
N TYR A 83 3.38 -17.77 -14.71
CA TYR A 83 2.55 -17.84 -15.91
C TYR A 83 3.33 -18.37 -17.12
N SER A 84 2.62 -19.13 -17.95
CA SER A 84 3.16 -19.69 -19.18
C SER A 84 2.29 -19.36 -20.39
N TYR A 85 2.92 -19.30 -21.57
CA TYR A 85 2.26 -19.15 -22.87
C TYR A 85 2.85 -20.20 -23.82
N GLN A 86 1.99 -21.00 -24.45
CA GLN A 86 2.41 -22.11 -25.34
C GLN A 86 3.41 -23.08 -24.67
N GLY A 87 3.21 -23.36 -23.38
CA GLY A 87 4.02 -24.32 -22.62
C GLY A 87 5.41 -23.82 -22.21
N LYS A 88 5.69 -22.52 -22.36
CA LYS A 88 6.95 -21.88 -21.91
C LYS A 88 6.66 -20.73 -20.96
N PRO A 89 7.56 -20.39 -20.03
CA PRO A 89 7.42 -19.18 -19.20
C PRO A 89 7.16 -17.95 -20.07
N PHE A 90 6.18 -17.15 -19.68
CA PHE A 90 5.75 -16.02 -20.49
C PHE A 90 6.66 -14.80 -20.27
N THR A 91 7.16 -14.24 -21.37
CA THR A 91 7.86 -12.94 -21.36
C THR A 91 7.17 -12.02 -22.37
N GLY A 92 6.49 -11.01 -21.86
CA GLY A 92 5.79 -10.03 -22.68
C GLY A 92 4.69 -9.28 -21.95
N LEU A 93 3.78 -8.67 -22.73
CA LEU A 93 2.63 -7.93 -22.21
C LEU A 93 1.37 -8.76 -22.29
N CYS A 94 0.55 -8.72 -21.25
CA CYS A 94 -0.81 -9.22 -21.34
C CYS A 94 -1.84 -8.20 -20.87
N TYR A 95 -3.03 -8.30 -21.47
CA TYR A 95 -4.13 -7.37 -21.27
C TYR A 95 -5.33 -8.15 -20.74
N GLN A 96 -5.82 -7.73 -19.58
CA GLN A 96 -7.02 -8.29 -18.96
C GLN A 96 -8.20 -7.37 -19.21
N TYR A 97 -9.31 -7.94 -19.66
CA TYR A 97 -10.52 -7.20 -19.96
C TYR A 97 -11.68 -7.56 -19.04
N SER A 98 -12.57 -6.59 -18.81
CA SER A 98 -13.82 -6.80 -18.08
C SER A 98 -14.88 -5.87 -18.66
N PHE A 99 -16.02 -6.45 -19.06
CA PHE A 99 -17.11 -5.73 -19.75
C PHE A 99 -16.63 -4.95 -20.99
N GLY A 100 -15.62 -5.47 -21.69
CA GLY A 100 -15.03 -4.85 -22.86
C GLY A 100 -14.02 -3.73 -22.57
N PHE A 101 -13.86 -3.33 -21.30
CA PHE A 101 -12.86 -2.34 -20.88
C PHE A 101 -11.57 -3.02 -20.41
N VAL A 102 -10.43 -2.36 -20.61
CA VAL A 102 -9.16 -2.82 -20.04
C VAL A 102 -9.27 -2.73 -18.52
N GLN A 103 -9.22 -3.89 -17.86
CA GLN A 103 -9.19 -4.01 -16.41
C GLN A 103 -7.75 -3.89 -15.90
N ALA A 104 -6.80 -4.51 -16.57
CA ALA A 104 -5.40 -4.45 -16.20
C ALA A 104 -4.49 -4.67 -17.41
N GLU A 105 -3.29 -4.12 -17.32
CA GLU A 105 -2.16 -4.44 -18.19
C GLU A 105 -1.05 -4.97 -17.29
N HIS A 106 -0.32 -5.97 -17.79
CA HIS A 106 0.78 -6.59 -17.08
C HIS A 106 2.02 -6.66 -17.96
N LEU A 107 3.18 -6.39 -17.38
CA LEU A 107 4.47 -6.80 -17.91
C LEU A 107 4.90 -8.05 -17.17
N CYS A 108 5.11 -9.13 -17.93
CA CYS A 108 5.53 -10.43 -17.43
C CYS A 108 6.95 -10.74 -17.93
N ILE A 109 7.83 -11.19 -17.04
CA ILE A 109 9.20 -11.59 -17.36
C ILE A 109 9.44 -12.97 -16.77
N ASP A 110 9.81 -13.93 -17.61
CA ASP A 110 10.05 -15.34 -17.21
C ASP A 110 8.88 -15.99 -16.43
N GLY A 111 7.66 -15.54 -16.74
CA GLY A 111 6.43 -16.00 -16.10
C GLY A 111 6.01 -15.21 -14.85
N TRP A 112 6.77 -14.21 -14.41
CA TRP A 112 6.44 -13.40 -13.24
C TRP A 112 5.93 -12.02 -13.65
N PHE A 113 4.81 -11.57 -13.06
CA PHE A 113 4.33 -10.21 -13.27
C PHE A 113 5.19 -9.22 -12.50
N VAL A 114 6.06 -8.51 -13.22
CA VAL A 114 6.97 -7.51 -12.66
C VAL A 114 6.36 -6.12 -12.60
N LYS A 115 5.40 -5.80 -13.48
CA LYS A 115 4.63 -4.56 -13.41
C LYS A 115 3.17 -4.81 -13.75
N THR A 116 2.27 -4.18 -12.99
CA THR A 116 0.83 -4.21 -13.25
C THR A 116 0.27 -2.81 -13.12
N ILE A 117 -0.57 -2.40 -14.06
CA ILE A 117 -1.45 -1.23 -13.90
C ILE A 117 -2.90 -1.70 -14.07
N GLY A 118 -3.74 -1.37 -13.10
CA GLY A 118 -5.15 -1.74 -13.09
C GLY A 118 -6.05 -0.51 -13.13
N TYR A 119 -7.19 -0.65 -13.79
CA TYR A 119 -8.21 0.39 -13.96
C TYR A 119 -9.55 -0.06 -13.42
N TYR A 120 -10.44 0.90 -13.18
CA TYR A 120 -11.86 0.61 -13.00
C TYR A 120 -12.49 0.28 -14.36
N PRO A 121 -13.10 -0.91 -14.53
CA PRO A 121 -13.73 -1.31 -15.80
C PRO A 121 -15.15 -0.72 -15.92
N ASP A 122 -15.28 0.60 -15.71
CA ASP A 122 -16.55 1.34 -15.64
C ASP A 122 -16.65 2.45 -16.70
N GLY A 123 -15.74 2.44 -17.68
CA GLY A 123 -15.67 3.45 -18.73
C GLY A 123 -15.12 4.81 -18.30
N THR A 124 -14.60 4.96 -17.08
CA THR A 124 -14.03 6.24 -16.61
C THR A 124 -12.54 6.39 -16.91
N GLY A 125 -11.83 5.28 -17.17
CA GLY A 125 -10.39 5.30 -17.39
C GLY A 125 -9.57 5.64 -16.14
N ARG A 126 -10.19 5.56 -14.95
CA ARG A 126 -9.56 5.82 -13.67
C ARG A 126 -8.62 4.68 -13.30
N ILE A 127 -7.40 5.03 -12.89
CA ILE A 127 -6.47 4.08 -12.31
C ILE A 127 -7.05 3.61 -10.98
N LYS A 128 -7.00 2.29 -10.77
CA LYS A 128 -7.38 1.62 -9.52
C LYS A 128 -6.14 1.20 -8.74
N ARG A 129 -5.14 0.66 -9.42
CA ARG A 129 -3.90 0.17 -8.78
C ARG A 129 -2.70 0.26 -9.71
N TYR A 130 -1.52 0.36 -9.11
CA TYR A 130 -0.23 0.16 -9.75
C TYR A 130 0.61 -0.73 -8.85
N GLU A 131 1.28 -1.71 -9.43
CA GLU A 131 2.15 -2.64 -8.73
C GLU A 131 3.46 -2.79 -9.51
N GLU A 132 4.59 -2.78 -8.82
CA GLU A 132 5.91 -3.04 -9.39
C GLU A 132 6.73 -3.93 -8.47
N LYS A 133 7.16 -5.07 -9.01
CA LYS A 133 8.06 -6.01 -8.36
C LYS A 133 9.42 -5.88 -9.03
N GLN A 134 10.40 -5.43 -8.27
CA GLN A 134 11.80 -5.48 -8.66
C GLN A 134 12.31 -6.87 -8.31
N ILE A 135 11.99 -7.81 -9.18
CA ILE A 135 12.45 -9.20 -9.09
C ILE A 135 13.78 -9.25 -9.82
N ASP A 136 14.87 -9.56 -9.11
CA ASP A 136 16.08 -10.00 -9.80
C ASP A 136 15.90 -11.46 -10.19
N ILE A 137 15.62 -11.72 -11.46
CA ILE A 137 15.44 -13.09 -11.99
C ILE A 137 16.73 -13.95 -11.90
N THR A 138 17.86 -13.37 -11.51
CA THR A 138 19.15 -14.04 -11.29
C THR A 138 19.54 -14.17 -9.82
N GLU A 139 18.98 -13.35 -8.93
CA GLU A 139 19.19 -13.41 -7.49
C GLU A 139 17.93 -13.97 -6.80
N THR A 140 18.03 -15.17 -6.25
CA THR A 140 16.89 -15.93 -5.70
C THR A 140 16.34 -15.42 -4.35
N THR A 141 16.78 -14.26 -3.86
CA THR A 141 16.66 -13.93 -2.43
C THR A 141 16.19 -12.52 -2.12
N GLY A 142 16.17 -11.60 -3.09
CA GLY A 142 15.90 -10.19 -2.87
C GLY A 142 14.69 -9.70 -3.66
N ASP A 143 13.53 -9.54 -3.04
CA ASP A 143 12.32 -9.02 -3.69
C ASP A 143 11.89 -7.69 -3.07
N ARG A 144 11.69 -6.71 -3.95
CA ARG A 144 11.16 -5.40 -3.56
C ARG A 144 9.88 -5.11 -4.33
N GLU A 145 8.80 -4.90 -3.59
CA GLU A 145 7.47 -4.69 -4.14
C GLU A 145 6.91 -3.33 -3.75
N TRP A 146 6.25 -2.70 -4.72
CA TRP A 146 5.54 -1.44 -4.57
C TRP A 146 4.10 -1.62 -5.00
N LEU A 147 3.18 -1.18 -4.15
CA LEU A 147 1.76 -1.15 -4.49
C LEU A 147 1.17 0.22 -4.15
N LEU A 148 0.45 0.77 -5.11
CA LEU A 148 -0.27 2.02 -5.01
C LEU A 148 -1.73 1.75 -5.36
N GLU A 149 -2.66 2.21 -4.53
CA GLU A 149 -4.10 2.08 -4.79
C GLU A 149 -4.76 3.46 -4.81
N TRP A 150 -5.68 3.65 -5.77
CA TRP A 150 -6.45 4.86 -5.92
C TRP A 150 -7.93 4.56 -5.76
N GLU A 151 -8.64 5.53 -5.19
CA GLU A 151 -10.08 5.59 -5.15
C GLU A 151 -10.51 7.02 -5.47
N ASN A 152 -11.48 7.18 -6.37
CA ASN A 152 -11.98 8.50 -6.78
C ASN A 152 -10.87 9.49 -7.17
N ASN A 153 -9.83 9.00 -7.85
CA ASN A 153 -8.67 9.78 -8.33
C ASN A 153 -7.73 10.30 -7.22
N VAL A 154 -7.86 9.77 -6.01
CA VAL A 154 -6.98 10.08 -4.88
C VAL A 154 -6.24 8.81 -4.49
N CYS A 155 -4.91 8.90 -4.30
CA CYS A 155 -4.13 7.79 -3.77
C CYS A 155 -4.61 7.51 -2.33
N LYS A 156 -5.07 6.28 -2.09
CA LYS A 156 -5.62 5.82 -0.80
C LYS A 156 -4.67 4.96 -0.03
N ARG A 157 -3.75 4.29 -0.72
CA ARG A 157 -2.80 3.39 -0.10
C ARG A 157 -1.48 3.39 -0.85
N ILE A 158 -0.41 3.35 -0.06
CA ILE A 158 0.93 3.01 -0.50
C ILE A 158 1.37 1.80 0.31
N GLU A 159 1.92 0.80 -0.36
CA GLU A 159 2.58 -0.32 0.26
C GLU A 159 3.97 -0.53 -0.35
N SER A 160 4.92 -0.77 0.54
CA SER A 160 6.29 -1.15 0.25
C SER A 160 6.60 -2.43 0.96
N ARG A 161 7.24 -3.37 0.26
CA ARG A 161 7.83 -4.53 0.89
C ARG A 161 9.27 -4.70 0.41
N TYR A 162 10.11 -5.12 1.32
CA TYR A 162 11.47 -5.57 1.04
C TYR A 162 11.71 -6.90 1.75
N LEU A 163 12.29 -7.84 1.03
CA LEU A 163 12.78 -9.11 1.55
C LEU A 163 14.15 -9.36 0.96
N ASP A 164 15.13 -9.65 1.80
CA ASP A 164 16.47 -10.06 1.38
C ASP A 164 16.97 -11.22 2.26
N TYR A 165 16.89 -12.41 1.68
CA TYR A 165 17.30 -13.67 2.31
C TYR A 165 18.78 -14.00 2.03
N ALA A 166 19.50 -13.17 1.27
CA ALA A 166 20.93 -13.36 1.01
C ALA A 166 21.74 -12.59 2.06
N GLU A 167 22.48 -13.36 2.86
CA GLU A 167 23.55 -12.90 3.77
C GLU A 167 23.13 -12.05 4.98
N THR A 168 22.05 -11.27 4.89
CA THR A 168 21.71 -10.26 5.90
C THR A 168 20.34 -10.45 6.56
N ASP A 169 19.46 -11.27 5.97
CA ASP A 169 18.12 -11.63 6.50
C ASP A 169 17.26 -10.37 6.80
N HIS A 170 17.39 -9.35 5.95
CA HIS A 170 16.65 -8.10 6.08
C HIS A 170 15.24 -8.26 5.54
N SER A 171 14.26 -7.75 6.28
CA SER A 171 12.89 -7.67 5.80
C SER A 171 12.28 -6.37 6.28
N GLY A 172 11.29 -5.88 5.56
CA GLY A 172 10.59 -4.66 5.90
C GLY A 172 9.26 -4.56 5.20
N ASN A 173 8.31 -3.87 5.83
CA ASN A 173 7.03 -3.55 5.23
C ASN A 173 6.55 -2.17 5.69
N ILE A 174 6.15 -1.31 4.75
CA ILE A 174 5.45 -0.05 5.04
C ILE A 174 4.10 -0.09 4.35
N LYS A 175 3.03 0.16 5.10
CA LYS A 175 1.67 0.41 4.57
C LYS A 175 1.15 1.73 5.07
N LEU A 176 0.93 2.69 4.18
CA LEU A 176 0.33 3.98 4.48
C LEU A 176 -1.07 4.05 3.90
N TYR A 177 -2.01 4.54 4.70
CA TYR A 177 -3.40 4.77 4.30
C TYR A 177 -3.74 6.25 4.41
N PHE A 178 -4.43 6.76 3.39
CA PHE A 178 -4.74 8.18 3.26
C PHE A 178 -6.23 8.47 3.40
N ASN A 179 -6.58 9.56 4.10
CA ASN A 179 -7.94 10.09 4.14
C ASN A 179 -8.29 10.87 2.85
N ASP A 180 -9.49 11.45 2.78
CA ASP A 180 -9.92 12.27 1.63
C ASP A 180 -9.14 13.58 1.49
N GLN A 181 -8.52 14.05 2.57
CA GLN A 181 -7.65 15.23 2.61
C GLN A 181 -6.21 14.92 2.21
N LYS A 182 -5.92 13.70 1.74
CA LYS A 182 -4.58 13.21 1.37
C LYS A 182 -3.58 13.18 2.53
N GLN A 183 -4.08 13.06 3.76
CA GLN A 183 -3.26 12.91 4.95
C GLN A 183 -3.18 11.44 5.35
N ILE A 184 -2.02 11.02 5.87
CA ILE A 184 -1.81 9.69 6.43
C ILE A 184 -2.66 9.54 7.69
N SER A 185 -3.67 8.68 7.64
CA SER A 185 -4.56 8.37 8.77
C SER A 185 -4.14 7.08 9.48
N ARG A 186 -3.44 6.19 8.78
CA ARG A 186 -2.86 4.97 9.35
C ARG A 186 -1.53 4.65 8.70
N ALA A 187 -0.56 4.25 9.50
CA ALA A 187 0.70 3.68 9.04
C ALA A 187 0.99 2.37 9.76
N ILE A 188 1.42 1.36 9.01
CA ILE A 188 1.97 0.10 9.52
C ILE A 188 3.42 0.08 9.04
N ILE A 189 4.37 0.04 9.95
CA ILE A 189 5.79 0.07 9.63
C ILE A 189 6.43 -1.08 10.40
N GLU A 190 6.95 -2.06 9.68
CA GLU A 190 7.50 -3.30 10.22
C GLU A 190 8.95 -3.43 9.78
N ASP A 191 9.79 -3.87 10.73
CA ASP A 191 11.19 -4.23 10.55
C ASP A 191 12.03 -3.09 9.91
N ASP A 192 12.81 -3.35 8.86
CA ASP A 192 13.86 -2.44 8.40
C ASP A 192 13.33 -1.28 7.54
N TYR A 193 12.84 -0.22 8.20
CA TYR A 193 12.30 1.00 7.58
C TYR A 193 13.17 1.55 6.43
N VAL A 194 14.50 1.52 6.58
CA VAL A 194 15.43 2.10 5.59
C VAL A 194 15.23 1.48 4.20
N TYR A 195 15.04 0.17 4.10
CA TYR A 195 14.89 -0.50 2.79
C TYR A 195 13.51 -0.25 2.17
N VAL A 196 12.47 -0.24 3.00
CA VAL A 196 11.09 0.03 2.56
C VAL A 196 10.78 1.51 2.36
N SER A 197 11.67 2.42 2.79
CA SER A 197 11.53 3.87 2.55
C SER A 197 12.05 4.33 1.18
N LEU A 198 12.63 3.44 0.37
CA LEU A 198 13.29 3.83 -0.87
C LEU A 198 12.34 4.05 -2.07
N LEU A 199 11.02 4.11 -1.87
CA LEU A 199 10.00 4.17 -2.95
C LEU A 199 10.33 5.24 -3.99
N VAL A 200 10.30 4.86 -5.27
CA VAL A 200 10.37 5.81 -6.38
C VAL A 200 9.26 5.43 -7.37
N PRO A 201 8.05 6.01 -7.24
CA PRO A 201 6.94 5.67 -8.11
C PRO A 201 7.16 6.27 -9.50
N ARG A 202 6.51 5.70 -10.52
CA ARG A 202 6.56 6.25 -11.89
C ARG A 202 6.06 7.70 -11.94
N ASP A 203 6.68 8.48 -12.83
CA ASP A 203 6.39 9.90 -12.97
C ASP A 203 5.00 10.23 -13.52
N ASP A 204 4.44 9.33 -14.33
CA ASP A 204 3.18 9.51 -15.04
C ASP A 204 1.92 9.14 -14.22
N LEU A 205 2.09 8.72 -12.97
CA LEU A 205 0.99 8.33 -12.07
C LEU A 205 0.30 9.51 -11.38
N GLY A 206 0.76 10.75 -11.62
CA GLY A 206 0.15 11.95 -11.06
C GLY A 206 0.32 12.09 -9.54
N LEU A 207 1.34 11.45 -8.98
CA LEU A 207 1.73 11.63 -7.58
C LEU A 207 2.52 12.93 -7.40
N ASP A 208 2.27 13.58 -6.28
CA ASP A 208 2.88 14.84 -5.85
C ASP A 208 4.07 14.62 -4.89
N PHE A 209 4.65 13.42 -4.88
CA PHE A 209 5.88 13.05 -4.17
C PHE A 209 6.68 12.06 -5.04
N LYS A 210 8.00 12.03 -4.87
CA LYS A 210 8.89 11.09 -5.58
C LYS A 210 9.59 10.12 -4.65
N THR A 211 9.74 10.49 -3.39
CA THR A 211 10.34 9.67 -2.33
C THR A 211 9.47 9.68 -1.07
N PHE A 212 9.75 8.77 -0.13
CA PHE A 212 9.12 8.84 1.19
C PHE A 212 9.52 10.11 1.97
N ASP A 213 10.75 10.58 1.83
CA ASP A 213 11.17 11.84 2.47
C ASP A 213 10.42 13.05 1.88
N ASP A 214 10.16 13.08 0.57
CA ASP A 214 9.31 14.11 -0.05
C ASP A 214 7.90 14.09 0.54
N LEU A 215 7.36 12.88 0.77
CA LEU A 215 6.05 12.71 1.38
C LEU A 215 6.05 13.25 2.83
N LEU A 216 7.06 12.90 3.63
CA LEU A 216 7.18 13.34 5.03
C LEU A 216 7.55 14.82 5.17
N ALA A 217 8.12 15.44 4.14
CA ALA A 217 8.40 16.87 4.12
C ALA A 217 7.15 17.73 3.91
N LYS A 218 6.02 17.12 3.53
CA LYS A 218 4.75 17.86 3.35
C LYS A 218 4.23 18.35 4.70
N GLN A 219 3.81 19.61 4.69
CA GLN A 219 3.12 20.21 5.82
C GLN A 219 1.82 19.45 6.09
N ASP A 220 1.53 19.20 7.37
CA ASP A 220 0.27 18.61 7.85
C ASP A 220 -0.04 17.24 7.21
N ILE A 221 1.00 16.45 6.92
CA ILE A 221 0.88 15.15 6.23
C ILE A 221 0.14 14.09 7.06
N PHE A 222 0.19 14.15 8.38
CA PHE A 222 -0.56 13.25 9.24
C PHE A 222 -1.94 13.80 9.55
N ALA A 223 -2.95 12.93 9.55
CA ALA A 223 -4.31 13.29 9.92
C ALA A 223 -4.40 13.55 11.43
N ASP A 224 -5.37 14.37 11.85
CA ASP A 224 -5.64 14.65 13.27
C ASP A 224 -5.88 13.37 14.10
N ASN A 225 -6.47 12.36 13.47
CA ASN A 225 -6.68 11.02 14.01
C ASN A 225 -5.71 10.05 13.32
N LEU A 226 -4.57 9.78 13.95
CA LEU A 226 -3.51 8.95 13.41
C LEU A 226 -3.44 7.60 14.13
N SER A 227 -3.32 6.51 13.36
CA SER A 227 -3.11 5.15 13.88
C SER A 227 -1.77 4.59 13.39
N LEU A 228 -0.82 4.38 14.30
CA LEU A 228 0.52 3.84 14.02
C LEU A 228 0.63 2.42 14.56
N TRP A 229 1.08 1.52 13.68
CA TRP A 229 1.15 0.08 13.93
C TRP A 229 2.58 -0.43 13.69
N SER A 230 3.04 -1.32 14.57
CA SER A 230 4.33 -2.03 14.47
C SER A 230 5.60 -1.15 14.45
N ILE A 231 5.47 0.17 14.60
CA ILE A 231 6.59 1.12 14.52
C ILE A 231 7.59 0.95 15.68
N ASP A 232 8.87 1.08 15.38
CA ASP A 232 9.95 1.11 16.38
C ASP A 232 10.13 2.49 17.03
N ASP A 233 10.80 2.51 18.18
CA ASP A 233 11.03 3.71 18.97
C ASP A 233 11.92 4.76 18.27
N SER A 234 12.90 4.33 17.47
CA SER A 234 13.83 5.23 16.77
C SER A 234 13.09 6.05 15.71
N LEU A 235 12.32 5.37 14.86
CA LEU A 235 11.52 6.02 13.83
C LEU A 235 10.43 6.88 14.46
N PHE A 236 9.76 6.40 15.50
CA PHE A 236 8.76 7.19 16.20
C PHE A 236 9.35 8.48 16.78
N ASN A 237 10.53 8.40 17.41
CA ASN A 237 11.26 9.58 17.90
C ASN A 237 11.66 10.53 16.77
N GLN A 238 12.05 10.03 15.59
CA GLN A 238 12.31 10.88 14.43
C GLN A 238 11.06 11.66 13.99
N LEU A 239 9.87 11.04 14.01
CA LEU A 239 8.61 11.73 13.71
C LEU A 239 8.30 12.84 14.74
N LEU A 240 8.58 12.58 16.03
CA LEU A 240 8.48 13.58 17.10
C LEU A 240 9.46 14.74 16.89
N ASP A 241 10.73 14.44 16.62
CA ASP A 241 11.80 15.43 16.47
C ASP A 241 11.59 16.35 15.27
N ARG A 242 11.03 15.79 14.18
CA ARG A 242 10.61 16.56 12.99
C ARG A 242 9.34 17.38 13.22
N GLY A 243 8.67 17.24 14.37
CA GLY A 243 7.44 17.95 14.71
C GLY A 243 6.22 17.51 13.89
N LEU A 244 6.29 16.37 13.19
CA LEU A 244 5.23 15.90 12.30
C LEU A 244 3.96 15.51 13.07
N LEU A 245 4.10 15.21 14.36
CA LEU A 245 3.01 14.79 15.23
C LEU A 245 2.35 15.96 15.98
N ASN A 246 2.77 17.22 15.76
CA ASN A 246 2.33 18.34 16.59
C ASN A 246 0.83 18.69 16.48
N GLN A 247 0.19 18.36 15.35
CA GLN A 247 -1.21 18.68 15.09
C GLN A 247 -2.17 17.53 15.41
N ILE A 248 -1.65 16.32 15.68
CA ILE A 248 -2.52 15.18 15.93
C ILE A 248 -3.28 15.40 17.24
N THR A 249 -4.58 15.15 17.20
CA THR A 249 -5.47 15.27 18.37
C THR A 249 -5.77 13.92 18.99
N GLN A 250 -5.74 12.86 18.18
CA GLN A 250 -5.85 11.47 18.60
C GLN A 250 -4.73 10.63 17.99
N LEU A 251 -3.98 9.96 18.85
CA LEU A 251 -2.97 8.99 18.46
C LEU A 251 -3.37 7.59 18.93
N GLU A 252 -3.36 6.63 18.01
CA GLU A 252 -3.43 5.21 18.34
C GLU A 252 -2.07 4.56 18.07
N LEU A 253 -1.53 3.86 19.07
CA LEU A 253 -0.31 3.07 19.01
C LEU A 253 -0.72 1.61 19.17
N SER A 254 -0.63 0.82 18.09
CA SER A 254 -1.01 -0.59 18.09
C SER A 254 0.19 -1.50 17.87
N TYR A 255 0.45 -2.39 18.82
CA TYR A 255 1.52 -3.40 18.71
C TYR A 255 2.90 -2.77 18.44
N THR A 256 3.15 -1.59 19.01
CA THR A 256 4.36 -0.79 18.76
C THR A 256 5.45 -1.13 19.76
N ASN A 257 6.71 -1.05 19.35
CA ASN A 257 7.85 -1.25 20.24
C ASN A 257 8.44 0.10 20.69
N ILE A 258 7.61 0.92 21.32
CA ILE A 258 7.97 2.26 21.81
C ILE A 258 8.42 2.16 23.27
N GLU A 259 9.53 2.81 23.60
CA GLU A 259 10.08 2.81 24.95
C GLU A 259 9.26 3.68 25.91
N TYR A 260 9.28 3.33 27.21
CA TYR A 260 8.54 4.10 28.23
C TYR A 260 9.04 5.54 28.39
N SER A 261 10.33 5.77 28.15
CA SER A 261 10.96 7.10 28.07
C SER A 261 10.30 7.97 27.00
N THR A 262 9.95 7.37 25.86
CA THR A 262 9.31 8.05 24.74
C THR A 262 7.85 8.43 25.05
N PHE A 263 7.12 7.66 25.86
CA PHE A 263 5.78 8.07 26.30
C PHE A 263 5.77 9.41 27.03
N ALA A 264 6.79 9.71 27.83
CA ALA A 264 6.88 11.01 28.51
C ALA A 264 6.96 12.19 27.54
N ARG A 265 7.51 11.98 26.33
CA ARG A 265 7.57 13.00 25.28
C ARG A 265 6.20 13.32 24.69
N LEU A 266 5.25 12.38 24.74
CA LEU A 266 3.89 12.61 24.24
C LEU A 266 3.16 13.71 25.03
N ALA A 267 3.54 13.94 26.29
CA ALA A 267 3.03 15.07 27.09
C ALA A 267 3.33 16.44 26.46
N GLN A 268 4.34 16.52 25.59
CA GLN A 268 4.79 17.74 24.95
C GLN A 268 4.07 18.00 23.61
N LEU A 269 3.28 17.05 23.12
CA LEU A 269 2.51 17.24 21.89
C LEU A 269 1.37 18.24 22.15
N PRO A 270 1.38 19.42 21.52
CA PRO A 270 0.53 20.54 21.94
C PRO A 270 -0.96 20.31 21.68
N SER A 271 -1.28 19.47 20.69
CA SER A 271 -2.66 19.22 20.26
C SER A 271 -3.22 17.88 20.73
N LEU A 272 -2.38 17.00 21.30
CA LEU A 272 -2.78 15.63 21.62
C LEU A 272 -3.76 15.62 22.81
N GLN A 273 -4.96 15.10 22.56
CA GLN A 273 -6.02 14.99 23.55
C GLN A 273 -6.29 13.54 23.95
N THR A 274 -6.09 12.60 23.03
CA THR A 274 -6.39 11.19 23.27
C THR A 274 -5.26 10.29 22.78
N LEU A 275 -4.80 9.39 23.64
CA LEU A 275 -3.85 8.34 23.32
C LEU A 275 -4.51 6.96 23.50
N LYS A 276 -4.49 6.14 22.46
CA LYS A 276 -4.99 4.75 22.50
C LYS A 276 -3.81 3.81 22.33
N CYS A 277 -3.47 3.07 23.36
CA CYS A 277 -2.44 2.04 23.30
C CYS A 277 -3.12 0.67 23.19
N LYS A 278 -2.81 -0.07 22.13
CA LYS A 278 -3.37 -1.38 21.87
C LYS A 278 -2.26 -2.43 21.81
N GLU A 279 -2.45 -3.51 22.55
CA GLU A 279 -1.47 -4.57 22.66
C GLU A 279 -2.05 -5.94 22.33
N SER A 280 -1.17 -6.92 22.14
CA SER A 280 -1.54 -8.30 21.92
C SER A 280 -2.12 -8.92 23.19
N SER A 281 -3.14 -9.77 23.05
CA SER A 281 -3.62 -10.56 24.19
C SER A 281 -2.51 -11.40 24.80
N VAL A 282 -2.53 -11.53 26.12
CA VAL A 282 -1.54 -12.32 26.85
C VAL A 282 -1.52 -13.77 26.36
N TYR A 283 -0.34 -14.31 26.07
CA TYR A 283 -0.18 -15.70 25.69
C TYR A 283 -0.80 -16.64 26.73
N LYS A 284 -1.57 -17.63 26.26
CA LYS A 284 -2.29 -18.58 27.15
C LYS A 284 -1.57 -19.91 27.34
N ILE A 285 -0.66 -20.27 26.44
CA ILE A 285 -0.08 -21.61 26.36
C ILE A 285 1.36 -21.61 26.90
N ASP A 286 2.16 -20.62 26.52
CA ASP A 286 3.52 -20.46 27.04
C ASP A 286 3.49 -19.59 28.31
N LEU A 287 3.63 -20.24 29.47
CA LEU A 287 3.58 -19.57 30.78
C LEU A 287 4.76 -18.61 31.00
N VAL A 288 5.93 -18.91 30.45
CA VAL A 288 7.13 -18.07 30.62
C VAL A 288 6.99 -16.81 29.79
N ALA A 289 6.60 -16.95 28.51
CA ALA A 289 6.31 -15.82 27.65
C ALA A 289 5.16 -14.97 28.23
N ALA A 290 4.11 -15.60 28.76
CA ALA A 290 2.99 -14.92 29.38
C ALA A 290 3.38 -14.09 30.60
N GLU A 291 4.23 -14.60 31.50
CA GLU A 291 4.65 -13.81 32.67
C GLU A 291 5.57 -12.64 32.27
N LYS A 292 6.48 -12.84 31.31
CA LYS A 292 7.29 -11.74 30.75
C LYS A 292 6.41 -10.64 30.17
N GLN A 293 5.40 -11.02 29.38
CA GLN A 293 4.46 -10.08 28.78
C GLN A 293 3.62 -9.35 29.84
N LYS A 294 3.14 -10.04 30.89
CA LYS A 294 2.44 -9.38 32.01
C LYS A 294 3.34 -8.38 32.75
N GLN A 295 4.61 -8.70 32.96
CA GLN A 295 5.56 -7.76 33.57
C GLN A 295 5.75 -6.51 32.71
N GLN A 296 5.88 -6.68 31.39
CA GLN A 296 5.91 -5.56 30.45
C GLN A 296 4.63 -4.73 30.54
N TYR A 297 3.45 -5.34 30.48
CA TYR A 297 2.18 -4.62 30.54
C TYR A 297 1.95 -3.90 31.87
N ARG A 298 2.45 -4.44 33.00
CA ARG A 298 2.45 -3.73 34.29
C ARG A 298 3.30 -2.46 34.23
N ALA A 299 4.52 -2.54 33.69
CA ALA A 299 5.41 -1.40 33.55
C ALA A 299 4.83 -0.34 32.59
N GLN A 300 4.27 -0.78 31.46
CA GLN A 300 3.59 0.09 30.50
C GLN A 300 2.36 0.77 31.10
N ALA A 301 1.52 0.03 31.83
CA ALA A 301 0.36 0.59 32.51
C ALA A 301 0.77 1.68 33.51
N LEU A 302 1.85 1.48 34.28
CA LEU A 302 2.37 2.50 35.19
C LEU A 302 2.87 3.74 34.46
N ALA A 303 3.63 3.57 33.37
CA ALA A 303 4.16 4.69 32.58
C ALA A 303 3.02 5.51 31.93
N LEU A 304 2.05 4.83 31.32
CA LEU A 304 0.88 5.46 30.72
C LEU A 304 0.00 6.14 31.77
N PHE A 305 -0.20 5.51 32.94
CA PHE A 305 -0.93 6.14 34.03
C PHE A 305 -0.24 7.42 34.51
N ALA A 306 1.08 7.38 34.70
CA ALA A 306 1.85 8.58 35.07
C ALA A 306 1.75 9.67 34.01
N LEU A 307 1.79 9.33 32.72
CA LEU A 307 1.56 10.28 31.64
C LEU A 307 0.18 10.93 31.74
N GLN A 308 -0.88 10.14 31.97
CA GLN A 308 -2.24 10.64 32.12
C GLN A 308 -2.38 11.59 33.32
N GLN A 309 -1.73 11.31 34.45
CA GLN A 309 -1.80 12.18 35.63
C GLN A 309 -1.06 13.50 35.45
N ASN A 310 -0.04 13.54 34.60
CA ASN A 310 0.81 14.71 34.40
C ASN A 310 0.49 15.48 33.10
N SER A 311 -0.58 15.13 32.40
CA SER A 311 -0.98 15.76 31.15
C SER A 311 -2.51 15.86 31.06
N ASN A 312 -3.01 16.58 30.04
CA ASN A 312 -4.44 16.62 29.73
C ASN A 312 -4.85 15.53 28.73
N ILE A 313 -4.04 14.48 28.57
CA ILE A 313 -4.25 13.43 27.59
C ILE A 313 -5.12 12.33 28.22
N LYS A 314 -6.23 12.01 27.56
CA LYS A 314 -7.05 10.84 27.91
C LYS A 314 -6.43 9.59 27.32
N ILE A 315 -6.14 8.59 28.15
CA ILE A 315 -5.44 7.38 27.73
C ILE A 315 -6.34 6.15 27.86
N THR A 316 -6.33 5.28 26.86
CA THR A 316 -6.88 3.92 26.95
C THR A 316 -5.80 2.91 26.65
N PHE A 317 -5.73 1.82 27.43
CA PHE A 317 -4.76 0.75 27.25
C PHE A 317 -5.46 -0.62 27.29
N ASN A 318 -5.50 -1.35 26.17
CA ASN A 318 -6.27 -2.60 26.06
C ASN A 318 -5.83 -3.51 24.90
N ASP A 319 -6.44 -4.70 24.79
CA ASP A 319 -6.33 -5.60 23.63
C ASP A 319 -7.64 -5.72 22.83
N GLY A 320 -8.56 -4.77 23.03
CA GLY A 320 -9.93 -4.80 22.49
C GLY A 320 -10.92 -5.65 23.32
N ARG A 321 -10.46 -6.37 24.35
CA ARG A 321 -11.33 -7.16 25.25
C ARG A 321 -11.10 -6.83 26.72
N ILE A 322 -9.85 -6.64 27.11
CA ILE A 322 -9.43 -6.42 28.49
C ILE A 322 -8.86 -5.01 28.61
N ASP A 323 -9.35 -4.26 29.60
CA ASP A 323 -8.72 -3.01 30.04
C ASP A 323 -7.47 -3.33 30.86
N TYR A 324 -6.31 -2.93 30.34
CA TYR A 324 -5.01 -3.23 30.94
C TYR A 324 -4.65 -2.29 32.08
N PHE A 325 -5.28 -1.12 32.21
CA PHE A 325 -5.19 -0.36 33.45
C PHE A 325 -5.87 -1.12 34.59
N GLN A 326 -7.08 -1.64 34.35
CA GLN A 326 -7.81 -2.42 35.36
C GLN A 326 -7.10 -3.75 35.70
N ALA A 327 -6.49 -4.39 34.71
CA ALA A 327 -5.82 -5.68 34.90
C ALA A 327 -4.45 -5.56 35.59
N PHE A 328 -3.68 -4.52 35.29
CA PHE A 328 -2.24 -4.49 35.62
C PHE A 328 -1.79 -3.34 36.51
N LEU A 329 -2.59 -2.29 36.73
CA LEU A 329 -2.25 -1.31 37.75
C LEU A 329 -2.34 -1.91 39.16
N PRO A 330 -1.58 -1.40 40.13
CA PRO A 330 -1.84 -1.57 41.55
C PRO A 330 -3.25 -1.06 41.95
N ASP A 331 -3.89 -1.72 42.92
CA ASP A 331 -5.29 -1.42 43.30
C ASP A 331 -5.49 0.00 43.84
N ASP A 332 -4.47 0.57 44.50
CA ASP A 332 -4.45 1.96 44.98
C ASP A 332 -4.47 2.99 43.84
N LEU A 333 -3.86 2.66 42.69
CA LEU A 333 -3.87 3.50 41.51
C LEU A 333 -5.16 3.34 40.70
N LYS A 334 -5.76 2.13 40.68
CA LYS A 334 -7.05 1.91 39.99
C LYS A 334 -8.16 2.79 40.52
N GLN A 335 -8.16 3.08 41.82
CA GLN A 335 -9.15 3.96 42.46
C GLN A 335 -9.10 5.40 41.95
N GLN A 336 -8.02 5.80 41.27
CA GLN A 336 -7.82 7.14 40.71
C GLN A 336 -8.22 7.22 39.22
N LEU A 337 -8.75 6.13 38.65
CA LEU A 337 -9.23 6.07 37.26
C LEU A 337 -10.68 6.55 37.10
N THR A 338 -11.43 6.72 38.19
CA THR A 338 -12.79 7.28 38.24
C THR A 338 -12.76 8.78 38.41
#